data_AF-A0A1X7VB95-F1
#
_entry.id   AF-A0A1X7VB95-F1
#
_cell.length_a   1.000
_cell.length_b   1.000
_cell.length_c   1.000
_cell.angle_alpha   90.00
_cell.angle_beta   90.00
_cell.angle_gamma   90.00
#
_symmetry.space_group_name_H-M   'P 1'
#
loop_
_entity.id
_entity.type
_entity.pdbx_description
1 polymer ?
#
loop_
_entity_poly.entity_id
_entity_poly.type
_entity_poly.pdbx_seq_one_letter_code
_entity_poly.pdbx_strand_id
1 'polypeptide(L)' 'MVRKLKYHEKKLLKKVDFITWKSDRDHREIRIIRKYQLQKREDYT' A
#
# COMPACT_ATOMS: atom_id res chain seq x y z
N MET A 1 -5.57 -3.15 13.10
CA MET A 1 -5.74 -4.62 13.06
C MET A 1 -6.97 -4.92 12.23
N VAL A 2 -6.86 -5.67 11.13
CA VAL A 2 -7.99 -5.95 10.20
C VAL A 2 -8.27 -7.45 10.20
N ARG A 3 -9.54 -7.85 10.30
CA ARG A 3 -9.93 -9.28 10.25
C ARG A 3 -9.80 -9.84 8.83
N LYS A 4 -9.50 -11.13 8.72
CA LYS A 4 -9.50 -11.83 7.43
C LYS A 4 -10.94 -11.96 6.92
N LEU A 5 -11.18 -11.53 5.67
CA LEU A 5 -12.49 -11.66 5.01
C LEU A 5 -12.77 -13.11 4.64
N LYS A 6 -14.01 -13.57 4.85
CA LYS A 6 -14.52 -14.86 4.36
C LYS A 6 -14.71 -14.81 2.85
N TYR A 7 -14.86 -15.97 2.21
CA TYR A 7 -14.97 -16.08 0.75
C TYR A 7 -16.08 -15.21 0.14
N HIS A 8 -17.28 -15.23 0.74
CA HIS A 8 -18.41 -14.42 0.27
C HIS A 8 -18.16 -12.93 0.43
N GLU A 9 -17.50 -12.51 1.52
CA GLU A 9 -17.16 -11.12 1.79
C GLU A 9 -16.10 -10.61 0.81
N LYS A 10 -15.10 -11.45 0.48
CA LYS A 10 -14.10 -11.14 -0.55
C LYS A 10 -14.73 -11.03 -1.95
N LYS A 11 -15.81 -11.78 -2.21
CA LYS A 11 -16.56 -11.69 -3.49
C LYS A 11 -17.32 -10.36 -3.62
N LEU A 12 -17.81 -9.80 -2.50
CA LEU A 12 -18.47 -8.49 -2.46
C LEU A 12 -17.46 -7.34 -2.47
N LEU A 13 -16.39 -7.46 -1.70
CA LEU A 13 -15.38 -6.43 -1.48
C LEU A 13 -14.15 -6.60 -2.40
N LYS A 14 -14.38 -6.77 -3.71
CA LYS A 14 -13.29 -7.03 -4.68
C LYS A 14 -12.39 -5.82 -4.95
N LYS A 15 -12.93 -4.60 -4.81
CA LYS A 15 -12.24 -3.34 -5.12
C LYS A 15 -11.81 -2.56 -3.89
N VAL A 16 -12.11 -3.08 -2.69
CA VAL A 16 -11.82 -2.41 -1.43
C VAL A 16 -10.53 -2.99 -0.88
N ASP A 17 -9.48 -2.19 -0.92
CA ASP A 17 -8.24 -2.40 -0.18
C ASP A 17 -7.98 -1.14 0.64
N PHE A 18 -7.67 -1.32 1.92
CA PHE A 18 -7.38 -0.20 2.83
C PHE A 18 -5.94 0.28 2.72
N ILE A 19 -5.04 -0.57 2.19
CA ILE A 19 -3.60 -0.30 2.13
C ILE A 19 -3.22 0.23 0.75
N THR A 20 -3.75 -0.36 -0.32
CA THR A 20 -3.39 0.01 -1.68
C THR A 20 -4.49 0.81 -2.36
N TRP A 21 -4.14 1.99 -2.87
CA TRP A 21 -5.05 2.88 -3.60
C TRP A 21 -4.55 3.06 -5.03
N LYS A 22 -5.46 3.17 -6.01
CA LYS A 22 -5.06 3.32 -7.43
C LYS A 22 -4.23 4.57 -7.74
N SER A 23 -4.34 5.59 -6.90
CA SER A 23 -3.55 6.82 -7.02
C SER A 23 -2.14 6.68 -6.44
N ASP A 24 -1.90 5.64 -5.65
CA ASP A 24 -0.59 5.39 -5.07
C ASP A 24 0.31 4.81 -6.16
N ARG A 25 1.47 5.43 -6.40
CA ARG A 25 2.46 4.96 -7.38
C ARG A 25 3.20 3.74 -6.83
N ASP A 26 2.46 2.66 -6.66
CA ASP A 26 2.93 1.28 -6.47
C ASP A 26 4.00 1.12 -5.38
N HIS A 27 3.90 1.88 -4.29
CA HIS A 27 4.82 1.88 -3.14
C HIS A 27 6.31 2.03 -3.53
N ARG A 28 6.61 2.52 -4.74
CA ARG A 28 7.97 2.54 -5.31
C ARG A 28 8.89 3.45 -4.51
N GLU A 29 8.37 4.59 -4.11
CA GLU A 29 9.02 5.55 -3.23
C GLU A 29 9.48 4.90 -1.92
N ILE A 30 8.58 4.22 -1.22
CA ILE A 30 8.88 3.54 0.06
C ILE A 30 9.96 2.47 -0.14
N ARG A 31 9.92 1.73 -1.26
CA ARG A 31 10.95 0.74 -1.59
C ARG A 31 12.33 1.38 -1.77
N ILE A 32 12.40 2.53 -2.43
CA ILE A 32 13.65 3.24 -2.69
C ILE A 32 14.19 3.89 -1.41
N ILE A 33 13.33 4.54 -0.62
CA ILE A 33 13.68 5.08 0.69
C ILE A 33 14.30 4.00 1.59
N ARG A 34 13.68 2.81 1.65
CA ARG A 34 14.23 1.67 2.42
C ARG A 34 15.55 1.15 1.86
N LYS A 35 15.70 1.09 0.54
CA LYS A 35 16.91 0.58 -0.11
C LYS A 35 18.12 1.49 0.13
N TYR A 36 17.91 2.79 0.10
CA TYR A 36 18.98 3.79 0.23
C TYR A 36 19.04 4.47 1.60
N GLN A 37 18.22 4.02 2.55
CA GLN A 37 18.13 4.58 3.91
C GLN A 37 17.95 6.10 3.91
N LEU A 38 17.15 6.61 2.97
CA LEU A 38 16.80 8.03 2.94
C LEU A 38 16.04 8.37 4.23
N GLN A 39 16.49 9.41 4.95
CA GLN A 39 15.93 9.76 6.24
C GLN A 39 14.65 10.58 6.09
N LYS A 40 14.58 11.43 5.05
CA LYS A 40 13.42 12.24 4.76
C LYS A 40 12.77 11.76 3.47
N ARG A 41 11.44 11.90 3.43
CA ARG A 41 10.65 11.59 2.25
C ARG A 41 10.86 12.61 1.12
N GLU A 42 11.18 13.84 1.51
CA GLU A 42 11.52 14.96 0.64
C GLU A 42 12.73 14.65 -0.25
N ASP A 43 13.69 13.84 0.22
CA ASP A 43 14.90 13.49 -0.52
C ASP A 43 14.64 12.65 -1.79
N TYR A 44 13.43 12.11 -1.94
CA TYR A 44 13.02 11.31 -3.09
C TYR A 44 12.10 12.07 -4.08
N THR A 45 11.54 13.20 -3.67
CA THR A 45 10.59 13.99 -4.48
C THR A 45 11.32 14.92 -5.44
#